data_AF-A0A3E3E614-F1
#
_entry.id   AF-A0A3E3E614-F1
#
_cell.length_a   1.000
_cell.length_b   1.000
_cell.length_c   1.000
_cell.angle_alpha   90.00
_cell.angle_beta   90.00
_cell.angle_gamma   90.00
#
_symmetry.space_group_name_H-M   'P 1'
#
loop_
_entity.id
_entity.type
_entity.pdbx_description
1 polymer ?
#
loop_
_entity_poly.entity_id
_entity_poly.type
_entity_poly.pdbx_seq_one_letter_code
_entity_poly.pdbx_strand_id
1 'polypeptide(L)' 'MANHKHLTLSDRIIIEKGLNNNSSRKFMADNLGMDKSSICKEIKNHSFFKRFSRSGVSSCGTYD' A
#
# COMPACT_ATOMS: atom_id res chain seq x y z
N MET A 1 -13.08 -21.60 4.57
CA MET A 1 -13.08 -20.35 5.36
C MET A 1 -11.92 -19.48 4.92
N ALA A 2 -12.16 -18.27 4.42
CA ALA A 2 -11.09 -17.32 4.14
C ALA A 2 -10.55 -16.80 5.49
N ASN A 3 -9.29 -17.11 5.81
CA ASN A 3 -8.63 -16.62 7.01
C ASN A 3 -8.19 -15.18 6.76
N HIS A 4 -9.08 -14.23 7.03
CA HIS A 4 -8.78 -12.81 6.90
C HIS A 4 -7.89 -12.38 8.07
N LYS A 5 -6.58 -12.59 7.94
CA LYS A 5 -5.60 -11.98 8.84
C LYS A 5 -5.65 -10.46 8.67
N HIS A 6 -6.16 -9.79 9.69
CA HIS A 6 -6.05 -8.34 9.79
C HIS A 6 -4.60 -7.96 10.08
N LEU A 7 -4.08 -6.99 9.33
CA LEU A 7 -2.78 -6.39 9.60
C LEU A 7 -2.81 -5.77 10.99
N THR A 8 -1.88 -6.19 11.83
CA THR A 8 -1.69 -5.63 13.15
C THR A 8 -0.90 -4.33 13.07
N LEU A 9 -0.87 -3.57 14.17
CA LEU A 9 -0.03 -2.38 14.29
C LEU A 9 1.46 -2.70 14.04
N SER A 10 1.94 -3.86 14.49
CA SER A 10 3.32 -4.30 14.27
C SER A 10 3.62 -4.51 12.79
N ASP A 11 2.68 -5.11 12.04
CA ASP A 11 2.84 -5.34 10.60
C ASP A 11 2.92 -4.01 9.84
N ARG A 12 2.15 -3.00 10.26
CA ARG A 12 2.22 -1.64 9.70
C ARG A 12 3.59 -1.01 9.89
N ILE A 13 4.17 -1.11 11.09
CA ILE A 13 5.51 -0.59 11.36
C ILE A 13 6.56 -1.26 10.46
N ILE A 14 6.41 -2.56 10.20
CA ILE A 14 7.30 -3.30 9.29
C ILE A 14 7.14 -2.81 7.84
N ILE A 15 5.91 -2.60 7.38
CA ILE A 15 5.62 -2.06 6.04
C ILE A 15 6.19 -0.64 5.91
N GLU A 16 6.00 0.23 6.89
CA GLU A 16 6.53 1.59 6.89
C GLU A 16 8.06 1.61 6.82
N LYS A 17 8.74 0.79 7.63
CA LYS A 17 10.20 0.62 7.56
C LYS A 17 10.64 0.09 6.20
N GLY A 18 9.93 -0.89 5.65
CA GLY A 18 10.20 -1.43 4.33
C GLY A 18 10.08 -0.38 3.23
N LEU A 19 9.05 0.48 3.29
CA LEU A 19 8.85 1.57 2.34
C LEU A 19 9.96 2.62 2.46
N ASN A 20 10.36 2.98 3.68
CA ASN A 20 11.47 3.91 3.91
C ASN A 20 12.80 3.36 3.35
N ASN A 21 12.99 2.05 3.39
CA ASN A 21 14.15 1.35 2.83
C ASN A 21 14.01 1.03 1.33
N ASN A 22 13.01 1.57 0.62
CA ASN A 22 12.71 1.29 -0.79
C ASN A 22 12.56 -0.21 -1.13
N SER A 23 12.16 -1.03 -0.15
CA SER A 23 11.96 -2.46 -0.36
C SER A 23 10.74 -2.73 -1.23
N SER A 24 10.75 -3.84 -1.96
CA SER A 24 9.62 -4.22 -2.81
C SER A 24 8.42 -4.66 -1.98
N ARG A 25 7.21 -4.28 -2.41
CA ARG A 25 5.95 -4.73 -1.79
C ARG A 25 5.80 -6.26 -1.79
N LYS A 26 6.39 -6.96 -2.77
CA LYS A 26 6.45 -8.43 -2.77
C LYS A 26 7.30 -8.95 -1.60
N PHE A 27 8.49 -8.38 -1.41
CA PHE A 27 9.39 -8.77 -0.34
C PHE A 27 8.77 -8.58 1.04
N MET A 28 8.06 -7.47 1.26
CA MET A 28 7.33 -7.23 2.52
C MET A 28 6.20 -8.26 2.73
N ALA A 29 5.51 -8.62 1.66
CA ALA A 29 4.44 -9.61 1.69
C ALA A 29 4.99 -11.00 2.06
N ASP A 30 6.12 -11.41 1.47
CA ASP A 30 6.85 -12.62 1.84
C ASP A 30 7.31 -12.60 3.30
N ASN A 31 7.88 -11.49 3.77
CA ASN A 31 8.35 -11.33 5.14
C ASN A 31 7.23 -11.48 6.18
N LEU A 32 6.04 -10.97 5.87
CA LEU A 32 4.87 -11.00 6.75
C LEU A 32 4.00 -12.25 6.53
N GLY A 33 4.28 -13.07 5.51
CA GLY A 33 3.43 -14.20 5.12
C GLY A 33 2.03 -13.77 4.67
N MET A 34 1.94 -12.61 4.02
CA MET A 34 0.70 -11.92 3.66
C MET A 34 0.57 -11.78 2.16
N ASP A 35 -0.64 -11.53 1.66
CA ASP A 35 -0.84 -11.26 0.24
C ASP A 35 -0.42 -9.83 -0.14
N LYS A 36 0.19 -9.69 -1.32
CA LYS A 36 0.64 -8.40 -1.85
C LYS A 36 -0.51 -7.38 -1.97
N SER A 37 -1.73 -7.83 -2.28
CA SER A 37 -2.93 -6.98 -2.37
C SER A 37 -3.30 -6.40 -1.01
N SER A 38 -3.19 -7.17 0.06
CA SER A 38 -3.42 -6.71 1.43
C SER A 38 -2.44 -5.61 1.82
N ILE A 39 -1.15 -5.79 1.53
CA ILE A 39 -0.13 -4.75 1.73
C ILE A 39 -0.47 -3.49 0.91
N CYS A 40 -0.86 -3.64 -0.37
CA CYS A 40 -1.23 -2.50 -1.21
C CYS A 40 -2.44 -1.72 -0.67
N LYS A 41 -3.47 -2.43 -0.18
CA LYS A 41 -4.66 -1.82 0.42
C LYS A 41 -4.30 -1.04 1.67
N GLU A 42 -3.45 -1.61 2.52
CA GLU A 42 -3.00 -0.94 3.75
C GLU A 42 -2.22 0.33 3.41
N ILE A 43 -1.25 0.25 2.50
CA ILE A 43 -0.49 1.42 2.05
C ILE A 43 -1.44 2.49 1.50
N LYS A 44 -2.42 2.11 0.67
CA LYS A 44 -3.40 3.08 0.14
C LYS A 44 -4.25 3.71 1.25
N ASN A 45 -4.65 2.95 2.26
CA ASN A 45 -5.51 3.42 3.34
C ASN A 45 -4.78 4.38 4.30
N HIS A 46 -3.46 4.21 4.48
CA HIS A 46 -2.64 5.05 5.36
C HIS A 46 -1.76 6.06 4.63
N SER A 47 -1.71 6.02 3.30
CA SER A 47 -1.00 7.03 2.53
C SER A 47 -1.77 8.34 2.53
N PHE A 48 -1.07 9.45 2.77
CA PHE A 48 -1.66 10.77 2.65
C PHE A 48 -2.00 11.06 1.18
N PHE A 49 -3.27 11.33 0.90
CA PHE A 49 -3.71 11.75 -0.42
C PHE A 49 -3.16 13.14 -0.73
N LYS A 50 -2.06 13.20 -1.50
CA LYS A 50 -1.59 14.46 -2.05
C LYS A 50 -2.52 14.86 -3.18
N ARG A 51 -3.30 15.92 -2.97
CA ARG A 51 -4.21 16.45 -4.00
C ARG A 51 -3.39 16.79 -5.24
N PHE A 52 -3.69 16.10 -6.33
CA PHE A 52 -3.10 16.38 -7.62
C PHE A 52 -3.54 17.79 -8.07
N SER A 53 -2.60 18.73 -8.06
CA SER A 53 -2.87 20.15 -8.34
C SER A 53 -2.30 20.57 -9.70
N ARG A 54 -2.40 19.71 -10.72
CA ARG A 54 -2.15 20.16 -12.10
C ARG A 54 -3.43 20.83 -12.60
N SER A 55 -3.36 22.13 -12.82
CA SER A 55 -4.39 22.90 -13.50
C SER A 55 -4.46 22.47 -14.97
N GLY A 56 -5.67 22.34 -15.52
CA GLY A 56 -5.88 22.06 -16.95
C GLY A 56 -5.79 20.58 -17.37
N VAL A 57 -5.78 19.63 -16.43
CA VAL A 57 -5.86 18.19 -16.74
C VAL A 57 -7.05 17.58 -16.01
N SER A 58 -7.77 16.68 -16.69
CA SER A 58 -8.91 15.97 -16.10
C SER A 58 -8.43 15.11 -14.92
N SER A 59 -9.19 15.12 -13.83
CA SER A 59 -8.97 14.25 -12.67
C SER A 59 -9.27 12.77 -12.97
N CYS A 60 -10.05 12.50 -14.03
CA CYS A 60 -10.16 11.19 -14.62
C CYS A 60 -9.06 11.01 -15.69
N GLY A 61 -8.15 10.07 -15.46
CA GLY A 61 -7.26 9.60 -16.52
C GLY A 61 -8.07 8.84 -17.56
N THR A 62 -7.80 9.09 -18.84
CA THR A 62 -8.21 8.22 -19.93
C THR A 62 -7.46 6.89 -19.78
N TYR A 63 -8.14 5.84 -19.34
CA TYR A 63 -7.70 4.48 -19.60
C TYR A 63 -8.09 4.16 -21.06
N ASP A 64 -7.11 3.79 -21.88
CA ASP A 64 -7.35 3.03 -23.12
C ASP A 64 -7.87 1.62 -22.77
#